data_AF-A0A258TPR4-F1
#
_entry.id   AF-A0A258TPR4-F1
#
_cell.length_a   1.000
_cell.length_b   1.000
_cell.length_c   1.000
_cell.angle_alpha   90.00
_cell.angle_beta   90.00
_cell.angle_gamma   90.00
#
_symmetry.space_group_name_H-M   'P 1'
#
loop_
_entity.id
_entity.type
_entity.pdbx_description
1 polymer ?
#
loop_
_entity_poly.entity_id
_entity_poly.type
_entity_poly.pdbx_seq_one_letter_code
_entity_poly.pdbx_strand_id
1 'polypeptide(L)'
;MSRKNLPRVSLCLALGLCNLPAQAVNITGTLTADNHYALYAGQPDGSGLAYVGRNEIGDSGNPGIYNFSFPETWHFNVAAGDRLYVVAWDDGGPQMFLGNFNWESGLIVSDLASWEYYVPDNTNQFVPNGATPITTADLGSLIATANWSAPSAQTPNSNNPTWGTIPGVSATAAYIWHDGAWNDWNSSSDGKYVVFRSVVSPVAVPEPETWAMLLAGFGLVGLMARRGYVFNRRT
;
A
#
# COMPACT_ATOMS: atom_id res chain seq x y z
N MET A 1 -21.03 61.99 -35.74
CA MET A 1 -20.44 60.64 -35.75
C MET A 1 -20.28 60.18 -34.29
N SER A 2 -21.14 59.30 -33.80
CA SER A 2 -21.11 58.80 -32.41
C SER A 2 -20.86 57.29 -32.43
N ARG A 3 -19.70 56.86 -31.93
CA ARG A 3 -19.32 55.44 -31.84
C ARG A 3 -19.96 54.88 -30.57
N LYS A 4 -20.94 53.98 -30.72
CA LYS A 4 -21.53 53.23 -29.61
C LYS A 4 -20.53 52.16 -29.16
N ASN A 5 -20.06 52.28 -27.91
CA ASN A 5 -19.20 51.27 -27.28
C ASN A 5 -20.03 50.03 -26.93
N LEU A 6 -19.68 48.89 -27.53
CA LEU A 6 -20.26 47.58 -27.18
C LEU A 6 -19.63 47.08 -25.87
N PRO A 7 -20.43 46.64 -24.88
CA PRO A 7 -19.90 46.10 -23.63
C PRO A 7 -19.20 44.77 -23.89
N ARG A 8 -17.93 44.68 -23.53
CA ARG A 8 -17.15 43.44 -23.50
C ARG A 8 -17.63 42.59 -22.34
N VAL A 9 -18.50 41.62 -22.60
CA VAL A 9 -18.81 40.57 -21.63
C VAL A 9 -17.59 39.65 -21.55
N SER A 10 -16.76 39.85 -20.53
CA SER A 10 -15.66 38.94 -20.22
C SER A 10 -16.23 37.70 -19.55
N LEU A 11 -16.27 36.59 -20.30
CA LEU A 11 -16.61 35.28 -19.77
C LEU A 11 -15.40 34.75 -18.99
N CYS A 12 -15.34 35.01 -17.68
CA CYS A 12 -14.40 34.34 -16.79
C CYS A 12 -14.84 32.88 -16.64
N LEU A 13 -14.23 31.98 -17.41
CA LEU A 13 -14.35 30.54 -17.21
C LEU A 13 -13.55 30.19 -15.96
N ALA A 14 -14.20 30.12 -14.80
CA ALA A 14 -13.60 29.57 -13.59
C ALA A 14 -13.46 28.05 -13.81
N LEU A 15 -12.26 27.60 -14.18
CA LEU A 15 -11.85 26.21 -14.03
C LEU A 15 -11.83 25.89 -12.54
N GLY A 16 -12.99 25.48 -12.01
CA GLY A 16 -13.05 24.84 -10.70
C GLY A 16 -12.26 23.54 -10.81
N LEU A 17 -11.05 23.53 -10.25
CA LEU A 17 -10.35 22.29 -9.95
C LEU A 17 -11.25 21.50 -9.01
N CYS A 18 -11.94 20.50 -9.56
CA CYS A 18 -12.72 19.56 -8.77
C CYS A 18 -11.73 18.78 -7.90
N ASN A 19 -11.53 19.20 -6.65
CA ASN A 19 -10.94 18.36 -5.63
C ASN A 19 -11.94 17.23 -5.35
N LEU A 20 -11.91 16.19 -6.20
CA LEU A 20 -12.61 14.96 -5.88
C LEU A 20 -12.01 14.41 -4.59
N PRO A 21 -12.83 14.04 -3.60
CA PRO A 21 -12.31 13.43 -2.39
C PRO A 21 -11.52 12.18 -2.79
N ALA A 22 -10.31 12.07 -2.26
CA ALA A 22 -9.46 10.94 -2.57
C ALA A 22 -10.13 9.66 -2.02
N GLN A 23 -10.46 8.74 -2.91
CA GLN A 23 -11.25 7.56 -2.59
C GLN A 23 -10.37 6.49 -1.95
N ALA A 24 -10.87 5.84 -0.90
CA ALA A 24 -10.22 4.67 -0.33
C ALA A 24 -10.27 3.49 -1.32
N VAL A 25 -9.19 2.72 -1.37
CA VAL A 25 -9.04 1.53 -2.21
C VAL A 25 -9.32 0.29 -1.38
N ASN A 26 -10.17 -0.61 -1.88
CA ASN A 26 -10.35 -1.93 -1.27
C ASN A 26 -9.22 -2.86 -1.71
N ILE A 27 -8.47 -3.38 -0.75
CA ILE A 27 -7.33 -4.26 -0.95
C ILE A 27 -7.65 -5.66 -0.45
N THR A 28 -7.26 -6.64 -1.24
CA THR A 28 -7.09 -8.02 -0.79
C THR A 28 -5.60 -8.29 -0.65
N GLY A 29 -5.15 -8.53 0.58
CA GLY A 29 -3.77 -8.88 0.89
C GLY A 29 -3.68 -10.35 1.27
N THR A 30 -2.83 -11.12 0.60
CA THR A 30 -2.51 -12.51 0.96
C THR A 30 -1.03 -12.60 1.25
N LEU A 31 -0.66 -12.95 2.48
CA LEU A 31 0.73 -12.89 2.93
C LEU A 31 1.04 -13.90 4.03
N THR A 32 2.33 -14.15 4.20
CA THR A 32 2.94 -14.88 5.32
C THR A 32 4.30 -14.27 5.66
N ALA A 33 4.89 -14.70 6.76
CA ALA A 33 6.21 -14.30 7.22
C ALA A 33 6.89 -15.47 7.93
N ASP A 34 8.22 -15.47 8.05
CA ASP A 34 8.89 -16.48 8.88
C ASP A 34 8.48 -16.23 10.34
N ASN A 35 7.81 -17.24 10.87
CA ASN A 35 6.97 -17.28 12.06
C ASN A 35 5.84 -16.27 12.19
N HIS A 36 6.08 -14.96 12.24
CA HIS A 36 5.01 -14.03 12.60
C HIS A 36 4.99 -12.70 11.85
N TYR A 37 3.77 -12.19 11.61
CA TYR A 37 3.57 -10.82 11.14
C TYR A 37 2.34 -10.12 11.72
N ALA A 38 2.35 -8.80 11.59
CA ALA A 38 1.20 -7.94 11.71
C ALA A 38 1.12 -6.96 10.54
N LEU A 39 -0.08 -6.74 10.03
CA LEU A 39 -0.37 -5.90 8.87
C LEU A 39 -1.06 -4.61 9.32
N TYR A 40 -0.59 -3.49 8.79
CA TYR A 40 -1.15 -2.16 9.04
C TYR A 40 -1.25 -1.36 7.73
N ALA A 41 -2.08 -0.33 7.75
CA ALA A 41 -2.12 0.70 6.71
C ALA A 41 -2.14 2.09 7.34
N GLY A 42 -1.47 3.07 6.74
CA GLY A 42 -1.50 4.45 7.23
C GLY A 42 -0.52 5.36 6.49
N GLN A 43 -0.40 6.61 6.91
CA GLN A 43 0.40 7.60 6.19
C GLN A 43 1.91 7.29 6.27
N PRO A 44 2.73 7.80 5.33
CA PRO A 44 4.18 7.55 5.31
C PRO A 44 4.93 8.06 6.55
N ASP A 45 4.35 9.01 7.28
CA ASP A 45 4.90 9.60 8.51
C ASP A 45 4.49 8.84 9.79
N GLY A 46 3.73 7.76 9.66
CA GLY A 46 3.24 6.95 10.78
C GLY A 46 1.94 7.46 11.40
N SER A 47 1.38 8.57 10.89
CA SER A 47 0.07 9.04 11.31
C SER A 47 -1.06 8.21 10.68
N GLY A 48 -2.23 8.18 11.32
CA GLY A 48 -3.41 7.50 10.78
C GLY A 48 -3.28 5.97 10.64
N LEU A 49 -2.34 5.34 11.33
CA LEU A 49 -2.17 3.88 11.28
C LEU A 49 -3.41 3.13 11.78
N ALA A 50 -3.88 2.21 10.95
CA ALA A 50 -4.91 1.24 11.26
C ALA A 50 -4.29 -0.17 11.26
N TYR A 51 -4.56 -0.93 12.31
CA TYR A 51 -4.25 -2.36 12.36
C TYR A 51 -5.25 -3.14 11.50
N VAL A 52 -4.74 -4.02 10.64
CA VAL A 52 -5.53 -4.83 9.72
C VAL A 52 -5.68 -6.26 10.25
N GLY A 53 -4.57 -6.90 10.60
CA GLY A 53 -4.56 -8.31 10.98
C GLY A 53 -3.17 -8.84 11.31
N ARG A 54 -3.09 -10.12 11.67
CA ARG A 54 -1.85 -10.86 11.98
C ARG A 54 -2.02 -12.33 11.63
N ASN A 55 -0.92 -13.05 11.44
CA ASN A 55 -0.99 -14.50 11.35
C ASN A 55 -1.25 -15.18 12.71
N GLU A 56 -1.35 -16.50 12.65
CA GLU A 56 -1.58 -17.39 13.79
C GLU A 56 -0.55 -17.23 14.93
N ILE A 57 -0.95 -17.65 16.13
CA ILE A 57 -0.13 -17.60 17.35
C ILE A 57 0.58 -18.94 17.54
N GLY A 58 1.81 -18.90 18.05
CA GLY A 58 2.65 -20.08 18.26
C GLY A 58 3.24 -20.62 16.95
N ASP A 59 4.02 -21.69 17.05
CA ASP A 59 4.90 -22.14 15.95
C ASP A 59 4.16 -23.01 14.92
N SER A 60 2.97 -23.52 15.26
CA SER A 60 2.21 -24.46 14.43
C SER A 60 1.17 -23.74 13.56
N GLY A 61 1.02 -24.21 12.31
CA GLY A 61 0.01 -23.68 11.38
C GLY A 61 -1.30 -24.45 11.37
N ASN A 62 -2.40 -23.80 11.03
CA ASN A 62 -3.72 -24.41 10.87
C ASN A 62 -4.49 -23.88 9.62
N PRO A 63 -4.36 -24.53 8.45
CA PRO A 63 -3.59 -25.74 8.19
C PRO A 63 -2.09 -25.45 8.10
N GLY A 64 -1.25 -26.46 8.27
CA GLY A 64 0.20 -26.32 8.12
C GLY A 64 0.97 -27.14 9.13
N ILE A 65 2.27 -27.27 8.90
CA ILE A 65 3.20 -27.75 9.95
C ILE A 65 3.64 -26.57 10.79
N TYR A 66 3.88 -25.44 10.14
CA TYR A 66 4.31 -24.19 10.74
C TYR A 66 3.32 -23.06 10.48
N ASN A 67 3.25 -22.08 11.37
CA ASN A 67 2.42 -20.86 11.27
C ASN A 67 2.66 -20.03 10.00
N PHE A 68 3.75 -20.28 9.28
CA PHE A 68 4.06 -19.67 7.98
C PHE A 68 3.71 -20.54 6.77
N SER A 69 3.30 -21.79 6.99
CA SER A 69 3.11 -22.78 5.91
C SER A 69 1.98 -22.43 4.95
N PHE A 70 1.01 -21.65 5.42
CA PHE A 70 -0.09 -21.14 4.63
C PHE A 70 -0.23 -19.63 4.87
N PRO A 71 -0.61 -18.86 3.85
CA PRO A 71 -0.80 -17.43 4.01
C PRO A 71 -2.22 -17.15 4.51
N GLU A 72 -2.38 -16.09 5.29
CA GLU A 72 -3.70 -15.54 5.58
C GLU A 72 -4.08 -14.49 4.54
N THR A 73 -5.39 -14.29 4.39
CA THR A 73 -5.96 -13.29 3.47
C THR A 73 -6.79 -12.27 4.24
N TRP A 74 -6.55 -11.00 3.95
CA TRP A 74 -7.20 -9.86 4.57
C TRP A 74 -7.91 -9.01 3.52
N HIS A 75 -9.10 -8.50 3.87
CA HIS A 75 -9.83 -7.54 3.06
C HIS A 75 -9.99 -6.24 3.85
N PHE A 76 -9.46 -5.14 3.33
CA PHE A 76 -9.42 -3.86 4.06
C PHE A 76 -9.36 -2.67 3.10
N ASN A 77 -9.74 -1.50 3.61
CA ASN A 77 -9.67 -0.26 2.85
C ASN A 77 -8.40 0.51 3.19
N VAL A 78 -7.78 1.11 2.18
CA VAL A 78 -6.58 1.95 2.30
C VAL A 78 -6.91 3.33 1.77
N ALA A 79 -6.71 4.37 2.59
CA ALA A 79 -6.99 5.74 2.15
C ALA A 79 -5.93 6.20 1.14
N ALA A 80 -6.25 7.21 0.35
CA ALA A 80 -5.29 7.74 -0.60
C ALA A 80 -4.04 8.29 0.12
N GLY A 81 -2.87 7.93 -0.40
CA GLY A 81 -1.58 8.30 0.20
C GLY A 81 -1.11 7.37 1.32
N ASP A 82 -1.98 6.49 1.84
CA ASP A 82 -1.54 5.48 2.81
C ASP A 82 -0.54 4.49 2.16
N ARG A 83 0.29 3.92 3.01
CA ARG A 83 1.23 2.83 2.73
C ARG A 83 0.74 1.57 3.42
N LEU A 84 1.17 0.44 2.88
CA LEU A 84 1.06 -0.85 3.54
C LEU A 84 2.29 -1.04 4.43
N TYR A 85 2.08 -1.57 5.63
CA TYR A 85 3.14 -1.91 6.56
C TYR A 85 3.01 -3.36 7.00
N VAL A 86 4.08 -4.14 6.85
CA VAL A 86 4.18 -5.51 7.36
C VAL A 86 5.26 -5.50 8.43
N VAL A 87 4.86 -5.75 9.67
CA VAL A 87 5.79 -5.92 10.79
C VAL A 87 6.04 -7.40 10.95
N ALA A 88 7.23 -7.88 10.58
CA ALA A 88 7.62 -9.28 10.69
C ALA A 88 8.51 -9.50 11.91
N TRP A 89 8.38 -10.66 12.56
CA TRP A 89 9.30 -11.14 13.60
C TRP A 89 9.33 -12.66 13.62
N ASP A 90 10.41 -13.18 14.16
CA ASP A 90 10.63 -14.61 14.25
C ASP A 90 10.99 -15.06 15.67
N ASP A 91 10.94 -16.37 15.91
CA ASP A 91 11.29 -17.02 17.17
C ASP A 91 12.79 -17.37 17.33
N GLY A 92 13.65 -17.12 16.33
CA GLY A 92 15.10 -17.28 16.50
C GLY A 92 16.02 -17.08 15.27
N GLY A 93 15.53 -16.53 14.16
CA GLY A 93 16.14 -16.52 12.84
C GLY A 93 15.41 -15.60 11.83
N PRO A 94 15.69 -15.72 10.51
CA PRO A 94 15.59 -14.60 9.57
C PRO A 94 14.16 -14.07 9.32
N GLN A 95 13.96 -12.79 9.63
CA GLN A 95 12.69 -12.07 9.68
C GLN A 95 12.23 -11.61 8.29
N MET A 96 11.64 -12.55 7.54
CA MET A 96 11.21 -12.35 6.17
C MET A 96 9.71 -12.17 6.04
N PHE A 97 9.25 -11.60 4.93
CA PHE A 97 7.84 -11.75 4.54
C PHE A 97 7.65 -12.03 3.04
N LEU A 98 6.53 -12.67 2.73
CA LEU A 98 6.09 -13.01 1.38
C LEU A 98 4.62 -12.63 1.26
N GLY A 99 4.24 -11.90 0.19
CA GLY A 99 2.83 -11.62 -0.03
C GLY A 99 2.51 -10.89 -1.31
N ASN A 100 1.22 -10.78 -1.59
CA ASN A 100 0.68 -9.93 -2.64
C ASN A 100 -0.54 -9.16 -2.15
N PHE A 101 -0.68 -7.94 -2.64
CA PHE A 101 -1.74 -7.01 -2.31
C PHE A 101 -2.37 -6.53 -3.60
N ASN A 102 -3.57 -7.00 -3.89
CA ASN A 102 -4.30 -6.67 -5.09
C ASN A 102 -5.49 -5.79 -4.79
N TRP A 103 -5.77 -4.89 -5.72
CA TRP A 103 -7.01 -4.11 -5.80
C TRP A 103 -7.46 -4.07 -7.25
N GLU A 104 -8.59 -3.43 -7.53
CA GLU A 104 -9.21 -3.46 -8.86
C GLU A 104 -8.26 -3.05 -10.00
N SER A 105 -7.39 -2.08 -9.75
CA SER A 105 -6.53 -1.47 -10.78
C SER A 105 -5.04 -1.74 -10.59
N GLY A 106 -4.65 -2.54 -9.61
CA GLY A 106 -3.23 -2.75 -9.35
C GLY A 106 -2.89 -3.89 -8.41
N LEU A 107 -1.59 -4.12 -8.33
CA LEU A 107 -0.96 -5.20 -7.60
C LEU A 107 0.37 -4.71 -7.05
N ILE A 108 0.61 -4.97 -5.77
CA ILE A 108 1.94 -4.91 -5.15
C ILE A 108 2.29 -6.33 -4.74
N VAL A 109 3.49 -6.78 -5.09
CA VAL A 109 4.04 -8.05 -4.59
C VAL A 109 5.21 -7.76 -3.65
N SER A 110 5.56 -8.71 -2.79
CA SER A 110 6.82 -8.65 -2.04
C SER A 110 7.99 -8.85 -3.02
N ASP A 111 8.78 -7.80 -3.23
CA ASP A 111 10.02 -7.81 -4.00
C ASP A 111 10.91 -6.64 -3.53
N LEU A 112 12.16 -6.61 -3.98
CA LEU A 112 13.12 -5.56 -3.59
C LEU A 112 12.75 -4.15 -4.08
N ALA A 113 11.90 -4.02 -5.09
CA ALA A 113 11.58 -2.72 -5.71
C ALA A 113 10.32 -2.08 -5.12
N SER A 114 9.41 -2.90 -4.62
CA SER A 114 8.09 -2.51 -4.14
C SER A 114 8.09 -2.24 -2.64
N TRP A 115 9.14 -2.62 -1.93
CA TRP A 115 9.25 -2.52 -0.48
C TRP A 115 10.55 -1.89 -0.03
N GLU A 116 10.47 -1.22 1.10
CA GLU A 116 11.59 -0.74 1.91
C GLU A 116 11.40 -1.26 3.35
N TYR A 117 12.45 -1.27 4.14
CA TYR A 117 12.43 -1.77 5.50
C TYR A 117 13.06 -0.79 6.48
N TYR A 118 12.74 -0.99 7.75
CA TYR A 118 13.38 -0.38 8.91
C TYR A 118 13.47 -1.41 10.05
N VAL A 119 14.65 -1.51 10.66
CA VAL A 119 14.87 -2.32 11.87
C VAL A 119 15.05 -1.37 13.05
N PRO A 120 14.09 -1.30 13.98
CA PRO A 120 14.24 -0.44 15.16
C PRO A 120 15.30 -0.99 16.12
N ASP A 121 16.04 -0.08 16.78
CA ASP A 121 17.19 -0.46 17.62
C ASP A 121 16.80 -1.24 18.89
N ASN A 122 15.61 -1.01 19.47
CA ASN A 122 15.25 -1.54 20.79
C ASN A 122 13.74 -1.61 21.13
N THR A 123 12.83 -1.35 20.19
CA THR A 123 11.39 -1.52 20.45
C THR A 123 10.96 -2.95 20.17
N ASN A 124 10.81 -3.64 21.30
CA ASN A 124 10.18 -4.93 21.54
C ASN A 124 11.14 -6.10 21.70
N GLN A 125 11.11 -6.63 22.92
CA GLN A 125 11.69 -7.93 23.24
C GLN A 125 10.89 -8.95 22.46
N PHE A 126 11.57 -9.71 21.62
CA PHE A 126 11.18 -11.07 21.31
C PHE A 126 10.43 -11.70 22.49
N VAL A 127 9.14 -11.98 22.30
CA VAL A 127 8.36 -12.81 23.23
C VAL A 127 8.04 -14.09 22.48
N PRO A 128 8.60 -15.24 22.90
CA PRO A 128 8.35 -16.52 22.24
C PRO A 128 6.87 -16.80 22.08
N ASN A 129 6.48 -17.44 20.97
CA ASN A 129 5.12 -17.90 20.67
C ASN A 129 4.12 -16.79 20.33
N GLY A 130 4.46 -15.88 19.43
CA GLY A 130 3.46 -15.03 18.79
C GLY A 130 2.86 -13.96 19.68
N ALA A 131 3.72 -13.19 20.36
CA ALA A 131 3.41 -11.99 21.12
C ALA A 131 2.31 -11.11 20.51
N THR A 132 1.72 -10.26 21.35
CA THR A 132 0.86 -9.15 20.92
C THR A 132 1.58 -8.32 19.86
N PRO A 133 0.96 -8.05 18.69
CA PRO A 133 1.52 -7.12 17.71
C PRO A 133 1.88 -5.79 18.34
N ILE A 134 2.89 -5.11 17.78
CA ILE A 134 3.21 -3.74 18.15
C ILE A 134 1.95 -2.85 18.07
N THR A 135 1.76 -1.96 19.04
CA THR A 135 0.59 -1.08 19.01
C THR A 135 0.72 -0.07 17.86
N THR A 136 -0.40 0.46 17.35
CA THR A 136 -0.36 1.49 16.30
C THR A 136 0.35 2.77 16.76
N ALA A 137 0.26 3.12 18.04
CA ALA A 137 0.93 4.28 18.61
C ALA A 137 2.46 4.11 18.65
N ASP A 138 2.93 2.93 19.08
CA ASP A 138 4.36 2.63 19.12
C ASP A 138 4.92 2.52 17.70
N LEU A 139 4.21 1.82 16.80
CA LEU A 139 4.60 1.71 15.40
C LEU A 139 4.65 3.07 14.69
N GLY A 140 3.68 3.95 14.95
CA GLY A 140 3.68 5.32 14.41
C GLY A 140 4.90 6.12 14.86
N SER A 141 5.31 5.98 16.13
CA SER A 141 6.49 6.64 16.68
C SER A 141 7.79 6.13 16.03
N LEU A 142 7.85 4.83 15.71
CA LEU A 142 8.98 4.24 14.98
C LEU A 142 9.05 4.76 13.54
N ILE A 143 7.92 4.73 12.83
CA ILE A 143 7.87 5.18 11.43
C ILE A 143 8.27 6.66 11.30
N ALA A 144 7.87 7.51 12.26
CA ALA A 144 8.20 8.92 12.26
C ALA A 144 9.72 9.22 12.34
N THR A 145 10.52 8.27 12.82
CA THR A 145 11.99 8.38 12.96
C THR A 145 12.76 7.39 12.10
N ALA A 146 12.06 6.55 11.33
CA ALA A 146 12.64 5.45 10.58
C ALA A 146 13.54 5.95 9.44
N ASN A 147 14.73 5.33 9.35
CA ASN A 147 15.61 5.47 8.20
C ASN A 147 15.42 4.26 7.27
N TRP A 148 14.60 4.44 6.24
CA TRP A 148 14.18 3.36 5.36
C TRP A 148 15.29 2.95 4.38
N SER A 149 15.42 1.64 4.16
CA SER A 149 16.37 1.05 3.21
C SER A 149 15.69 0.02 2.32
N ALA A 150 16.20 -0.23 1.12
CA ALA A 150 15.70 -1.33 0.28
C ALA A 150 16.11 -2.67 0.90
N PRO A 151 15.26 -3.73 0.88
CA PRO A 151 15.65 -5.04 1.37
C PRO A 151 16.88 -5.57 0.61
N SER A 152 17.69 -6.38 1.27
CA SER A 152 18.99 -6.80 0.73
C SER A 152 18.96 -8.12 -0.03
N ALA A 153 17.96 -8.96 0.21
CA ALA A 153 17.86 -10.27 -0.44
C ALA A 153 16.42 -10.64 -0.82
N GLN A 154 16.27 -11.42 -1.89
CA GLN A 154 14.99 -12.01 -2.26
C GLN A 154 15.12 -13.39 -2.92
N THR A 155 14.08 -14.21 -2.79
CA THR A 155 13.94 -15.50 -3.48
C THR A 155 12.51 -15.63 -4.01
N PRO A 156 12.27 -15.93 -5.29
CA PRO A 156 10.91 -16.06 -5.82
C PRO A 156 10.08 -17.17 -5.12
N ASN A 157 8.77 -16.95 -4.97
CA ASN A 157 7.85 -17.94 -4.38
C ASN A 157 7.85 -19.28 -5.15
N SER A 158 8.05 -19.20 -6.47
CA SER A 158 8.10 -20.37 -7.36
C SER A 158 9.37 -21.22 -7.23
N ASN A 159 10.40 -20.75 -6.51
CA ASN A 159 11.71 -21.42 -6.47
C ASN A 159 12.41 -21.29 -5.12
N ASN A 160 11.66 -21.31 -4.02
CA ASN A 160 12.27 -21.28 -2.69
C ASN A 160 12.56 -22.72 -2.20
N PRO A 161 13.84 -23.08 -2.00
CA PRO A 161 14.21 -24.44 -1.58
C PRO A 161 13.95 -24.72 -0.09
N THR A 162 13.77 -23.68 0.74
CA THR A 162 13.67 -23.81 2.19
C THR A 162 12.22 -24.00 2.64
N TRP A 163 11.33 -23.10 2.23
CA TRP A 163 9.92 -23.13 2.64
C TRP A 163 8.98 -23.63 1.53
N GLY A 164 9.52 -23.92 0.35
CA GLY A 164 8.74 -24.35 -0.80
C GLY A 164 7.94 -23.20 -1.43
N THR A 165 6.91 -23.55 -2.20
CA THR A 165 5.97 -22.57 -2.76
C THR A 165 4.79 -22.42 -1.82
N ILE A 166 4.51 -21.19 -1.39
CA ILE A 166 3.33 -20.88 -0.59
C ILE A 166 2.12 -20.76 -1.53
N PRO A 167 1.11 -21.64 -1.41
CA PRO A 167 -0.07 -21.60 -2.26
C PRO A 167 -0.90 -20.35 -1.96
N GLY A 168 -1.54 -19.78 -2.98
CA GLY A 168 -2.37 -18.58 -2.82
C GLY A 168 -1.58 -17.26 -2.87
N VAL A 169 -0.26 -17.29 -2.76
CA VAL A 169 0.60 -16.13 -3.07
C VAL A 169 1.11 -16.21 -4.52
N SER A 170 1.17 -15.08 -5.21
CA SER A 170 1.67 -14.97 -6.58
C SER A 170 3.04 -15.64 -6.76
N ALA A 171 3.23 -16.33 -7.90
CA ALA A 171 4.52 -16.90 -8.28
C ALA A 171 5.60 -15.83 -8.58
N THR A 172 5.17 -14.59 -8.84
CA THR A 172 6.06 -13.43 -9.04
C THR A 172 6.38 -12.69 -7.75
N ALA A 173 5.68 -12.98 -6.64
CA ALA A 173 6.09 -12.51 -5.34
C ALA A 173 7.36 -13.25 -4.91
N ALA A 174 8.16 -12.60 -4.08
CA ALA A 174 9.39 -13.11 -3.56
C ALA A 174 9.37 -13.06 -2.03
N TYR A 175 9.98 -14.06 -1.44
CA TYR A 175 10.46 -14.00 -0.07
C TYR A 175 11.48 -12.87 -0.01
N ILE A 176 11.30 -11.86 0.85
CA ILE A 176 12.27 -10.77 1.00
C ILE A 176 12.82 -10.67 2.42
N TRP A 177 14.10 -10.32 2.51
CA TRP A 177 14.84 -10.14 3.77
C TRP A 177 15.52 -8.78 3.79
N HIS A 178 15.65 -8.19 4.97
CA HIS A 178 16.24 -6.87 5.12
C HIS A 178 17.76 -6.85 4.97
N ASP A 179 18.52 -7.82 5.49
CA ASP A 179 19.99 -7.83 5.45
C ASP A 179 20.64 -8.99 4.67
N GLY A 180 20.16 -10.22 4.80
CA GLY A 180 20.73 -11.42 4.17
C GLY A 180 19.68 -12.46 3.83
N ALA A 181 20.01 -13.39 2.92
CA ALA A 181 19.12 -14.51 2.61
C ALA A 181 19.11 -15.53 3.77
N TRP A 182 18.20 -16.51 3.70
CA TRP A 182 18.01 -17.62 4.65
C TRP A 182 19.27 -18.23 5.31
N ASN A 183 20.41 -18.26 4.63
CA ASN A 183 21.63 -18.88 5.17
C ASN A 183 22.50 -17.94 6.03
N ASP A 184 22.03 -16.73 6.31
CA ASP A 184 22.67 -15.80 7.23
C ASP A 184 22.16 -16.03 8.66
N TRP A 185 22.95 -16.73 9.46
CA TRP A 185 22.66 -17.04 10.86
C TRP A 185 22.98 -15.89 11.82
N ASN A 186 23.37 -14.73 11.30
CA ASN A 186 23.72 -13.56 12.09
C ASN A 186 22.97 -12.34 11.55
N SER A 187 21.65 -12.37 11.66
CA SER A 187 20.79 -11.27 11.24
C SER A 187 20.86 -10.13 12.26
N SER A 188 20.94 -8.92 11.73
CA SER A 188 20.92 -7.67 12.51
C SER A 188 19.58 -7.39 13.20
N SER A 189 18.52 -8.09 12.81
CA SER A 189 17.20 -8.02 13.43
C SER A 189 16.84 -9.25 14.26
N ASP A 190 17.80 -10.13 14.56
CA ASP A 190 17.57 -11.21 15.52
C ASP A 190 17.08 -10.68 16.86
N GLY A 191 15.93 -11.21 17.29
CA GLY A 191 15.23 -10.77 18.49
C GLY A 191 14.50 -9.42 18.37
N LYS A 192 14.33 -8.90 17.15
CA LYS A 192 13.67 -7.61 16.86
C LYS A 192 12.57 -7.77 15.81
N TYR A 193 11.76 -6.73 15.67
CA TYR A 193 10.91 -6.55 14.51
C TYR A 193 11.70 -6.09 13.29
N VAL A 194 11.19 -6.45 12.12
CA VAL A 194 11.47 -5.75 10.87
C VAL A 194 10.18 -5.12 10.38
N VAL A 195 10.19 -3.80 10.19
CA VAL A 195 9.05 -3.08 9.61
C VAL A 195 9.30 -2.94 8.13
N PHE A 196 8.50 -3.59 7.30
CA PHE A 196 8.48 -3.38 5.86
C PHE A 196 7.37 -2.40 5.48
N ARG A 197 7.65 -1.51 4.52
CA ARG A 197 6.71 -0.52 4.01
C ARG A 197 6.66 -0.57 2.48
N SER A 198 5.48 -0.45 1.90
CA SER A 198 5.33 -0.34 0.44
C SER A 198 5.89 1.00 -0.08
N VAL A 199 6.72 0.97 -1.12
CA VAL A 199 7.33 2.17 -1.76
C VAL A 199 6.30 2.99 -2.54
N VAL A 200 5.20 2.38 -2.99
CA VAL A 200 4.07 3.04 -3.68
C VAL A 200 2.77 2.91 -2.88
N SER A 201 1.92 3.94 -2.92
CA SER A 201 0.61 3.91 -2.27
C SER A 201 -0.38 3.25 -3.24
N PRO A 202 -1.25 2.36 -2.75
CA PRO A 202 -2.39 1.91 -3.52
C PRO A 202 -3.24 3.12 -3.95
N VAL A 203 -3.46 3.27 -5.25
CA VAL A 203 -4.25 4.38 -5.81
C VAL A 203 -5.44 3.82 -6.58
N ALA A 204 -6.61 4.39 -6.32
CA ALA A 204 -7.78 4.16 -7.16
C ALA A 204 -7.55 4.82 -8.51
N VAL A 205 -7.76 4.07 -9.59
CA VAL A 205 -7.89 4.65 -10.92
C VAL A 205 -9.33 5.16 -11.05
N PRO A 206 -9.57 6.44 -11.41
CA PRO A 206 -10.91 6.94 -11.61
C PRO A 206 -11.68 6.08 -12.60
N GLU A 207 -12.89 5.67 -12.23
CA GLU A 207 -13.72 4.83 -13.09
C GLU A 207 -13.96 5.53 -14.44
N PRO A 208 -14.04 4.80 -15.57
CA PRO A 208 -14.27 5.37 -16.91
C PRO A 208 -15.49 6.28 -16.98
N GLU A 209 -16.52 6.04 -16.16
CA GLU A 209 -17.72 6.88 -16.09
C GLU A 209 -17.42 8.28 -15.56
N THR A 210 -16.42 8.45 -14.69
CA THR A 210 -15.98 9.77 -14.21
C THR A 210 -15.48 10.62 -15.38
N TRP A 211 -14.72 9.99 -16.30
CA TRP A 211 -14.27 10.65 -17.52
C TRP A 211 -15.40 10.90 -18.50
N ALA A 212 -16.33 9.95 -18.64
CA ALA A 212 -17.51 10.13 -19.48
C ALA A 212 -18.37 11.30 -19.01
N MET A 213 -18.59 11.44 -17.70
CA MET A 213 -19.34 12.55 -17.10
C MET A 213 -18.62 13.88 -17.25
N LEU A 214 -17.29 13.90 -17.09
CA LEU A 214 -16.47 15.08 -17.33
C LEU A 214 -16.57 15.53 -18.79
N LEU A 215 -16.41 14.60 -19.74
CA LEU A 215 -16.50 14.87 -21.18
C LEU A 215 -17.93 15.29 -21.58
N ALA A 216 -18.96 14.67 -21.02
CA ALA A 216 -20.34 15.06 -21.21
C ALA A 216 -20.58 16.49 -20.68
N GLY A 217 -20.03 16.81 -19.51
CA GLY A 217 -20.06 18.16 -18.94
C GLY A 217 -19.43 19.20 -19.86
N PHE A 218 -18.21 18.94 -20.35
CA PHE A 218 -17.56 19.82 -21.32
C PHE A 218 -18.32 19.93 -22.65
N GLY A 219 -18.89 18.82 -23.13
CA GLY A 219 -19.73 18.80 -24.33
C GLY A 219 -20.95 19.71 -24.19
N LEU A 220 -21.63 19.67 -23.04
CA LEU A 220 -22.77 20.53 -22.75
C LEU A 220 -22.38 22.01 -22.68
N VAL A 221 -21.27 22.34 -22.01
CA VAL A 221 -20.76 23.73 -21.94
C VAL A 221 -20.41 24.25 -23.35
N GLY A 222 -19.75 23.43 -24.16
CA GLY A 222 -19.44 23.78 -25.56
C GLY A 222 -20.70 24.03 -26.41
N LEU A 223 -21.73 23.19 -26.24
CA LEU A 223 -23.03 23.38 -26.91
C LEU A 223 -23.73 24.67 -26.48
N MET A 224 -23.70 25.01 -25.18
CA MET A 224 -24.29 26.25 -24.67
C MET A 224 -23.54 27.49 -25.18
N ALA A 225 -22.21 27.48 -25.18
CA ALA A 225 -21.39 28.57 -25.71
C ALA A 225 -21.66 28.82 -27.20
N ARG A 226 -21.86 27.76 -27.99
CA ARG A 226 -22.22 27.87 -29.42
C ARG A 226 -23.57 28.58 -29.63
N ARG A 227 -24.56 28.34 -28.77
CA ARG A 227 -25.90 28.95 -28.90
C ARG A 227 -25.91 30.45 -28.56
N GLY A 228 -25.10 30.89 -27.60
CA GLY A 228 -24.96 32.31 -27.26
C GLY A 228 -24.38 33.17 -28.40
N TYR A 229 -23.48 32.61 -29.22
CA TYR A 229 -22.84 33.35 -30.32
C TYR A 229 -23.80 33.65 -31.49
N VAL A 230 -24.80 32.80 -31.74
CA VAL A 230 -25.74 32.96 -32.86
C VAL A 230 -26.76 34.09 -32.61
N PHE A 231 -27.09 34.38 -31.35
CA PHE A 231 -28.10 35.40 -31.02
C PHE A 231 -27.59 36.84 -31.17
N ASN A 232 -26.26 37.05 -31.19
CA ASN A 232 -25.67 38.39 -31.23
C ASN A 232 -25.30 38.90 -32.64
N ARG A 233 -25.73 38.19 -33.71
CA ARG A 233 -25.48 38.56 -35.13
C ARG A 233 -26.72 39.08 -35.88
N ARG A 234 -27.83 39.33 -35.19
CA ARG A 234 -29.06 39.88 -35.79
C ARG A 234 -29.44 41.22 -35.14
N THR A 235 -28.58 42.21 -35.27
CA THR A 235 -28.87 43.65 -35.19
C THR A 235 -27.81 44.41 -36.00
#